data_AF-A0A916T185-F1
#
_entry.id   AF-A0A916T185-F1
#
_cell.length_a   1.000
_cell.length_b   1.000
_cell.length_c   1.000
_cell.angle_alpha   90.00
_cell.angle_beta   90.00
_cell.angle_gamma   90.00
#
_symmetry.space_group_name_H-M   'P 1'
#
loop_
_entity.id
_entity.type
_entity.pdbx_description
1 polymer ?
#
loop_
_entity_poly.entity_id
_entity_poly.type
_entity_poly.pdbx_seq_one_letter_code
_entity_poly.pdbx_strand_id
1 'polypeptide(L)' 'MKAQGIMVSPISNRKAIPLAEFAADIERRRQETGITELPRNNGTRRTPSKLAMLNALDKLGAKW' A
#
# COMPACT_ATOMS: atom_id res chain seq x y z
N MET A 1 -36.48 -3.54 6.72
CA MET A 1 -35.23 -3.96 6.06
C MET A 1 -34.34 -2.73 5.88
N LYS A 2 -33.16 -2.67 6.51
CA LYS A 2 -32.22 -1.54 6.35
C LYS A 2 -31.36 -1.79 5.11
N ALA A 3 -31.44 -0.91 4.13
CA ALA A 3 -30.54 -0.92 2.97
C ALA A 3 -29.13 -0.55 3.44
N GLN A 4 -28.18 -1.45 3.23
CA GLN A 4 -26.77 -1.21 3.48
C GLN A 4 -26.25 -0.30 2.36
N GLY A 5 -25.87 0.92 2.70
CA GLY A 5 -25.25 1.86 1.77
C GLY A 5 -23.89 1.33 1.34
N ILE A 6 -23.78 0.95 0.07
CA ILE A 6 -22.51 0.65 -0.58
C ILE A 6 -21.68 1.95 -0.55
N MET A 7 -20.61 1.98 0.24
CA MET A 7 -19.64 3.08 0.17
C MET A 7 -18.94 3.02 -1.18
N VAL A 8 -19.46 3.77 -2.15
CA VAL A 8 -18.78 4.05 -3.42
C VAL A 8 -17.53 4.84 -3.05
N SER A 9 -16.36 4.21 -3.18
CA SER A 9 -15.09 4.93 -3.08
C SER A 9 -15.09 6.08 -4.09
N PRO A 10 -14.63 7.29 -3.72
CA PRO A 10 -14.64 8.41 -4.66
C PRO A 10 -13.85 8.00 -5.90
N ILE A 11 -14.50 8.08 -7.07
CA ILE A 11 -13.86 7.86 -8.36
C ILE A 11 -12.63 8.77 -8.38
N SER A 12 -11.45 8.17 -8.37
CA SER A 12 -10.21 8.94 -8.39
C SER A 12 -10.19 9.68 -9.71
N ASN A 13 -10.20 11.02 -9.69
CA ASN A 13 -10.12 11.85 -10.89
C ASN A 13 -8.72 11.82 -11.54
N ARG A 14 -7.92 10.80 -11.23
CA ARG A 14 -6.57 10.57 -11.74
C ARG A 14 -6.70 9.71 -12.99
N LYS A 15 -6.06 10.14 -14.07
CA LYS A 15 -5.94 9.32 -15.27
C LYS A 15 -5.16 8.05 -14.93
N ALA A 16 -5.73 6.90 -15.28
CA ALA A 16 -4.98 5.65 -15.24
C ALA A 16 -3.84 5.73 -16.26
N ILE A 17 -2.68 5.17 -15.90
CA ILE A 17 -1.53 5.05 -16.81
C ILE A 17 -1.24 3.56 -17.06
N PRO A 18 -0.73 3.19 -18.24
CA PRO A 18 -0.21 1.86 -18.51
C PRO A 18 0.90 1.48 -17.53
N LEU A 19 0.98 0.19 -17.19
CA LEU A 19 2.00 -0.33 -16.26
C LEU A 19 3.43 -0.09 -16.76
N ALA A 20 3.66 -0.18 -18.07
CA ALA A 20 4.96 0.08 -18.68
C ALA A 20 5.41 1.53 -18.50
N GLU A 21 4.49 2.49 -18.68
CA GLU A 21 4.78 3.92 -18.45
C GLU A 21 5.09 4.19 -16.98
N PHE A 22 4.35 3.58 -16.08
CA PHE A 22 4.62 3.67 -14.65
C PHE A 22 6.01 3.14 -14.28
N ALA A 23 6.40 2.00 -14.84
CA ALA A 23 7.72 1.40 -14.59
C ALA A 23 8.86 2.30 -15.10
N ALA A 24 8.71 2.88 -16.30
CA ALA A 24 9.68 3.82 -16.85
C ALA A 24 9.83 5.07 -15.98
N ASP A 25 8.71 5.59 -15.44
CA ASP A 25 8.73 6.75 -14.57
C ASP A 25 9.40 6.46 -13.21
N ILE A 26 9.22 5.26 -12.65
CA ILE A 26 9.96 4.83 -11.45
C ILE A 26 11.46 4.84 -11.72
N GLU A 27 11.90 4.28 -12.84
CA GLU A 27 13.33 4.18 -13.15
C GLU A 27 13.95 5.55 -13.37
N ARG A 28 13.26 6.43 -14.11
CA ARG A 28 13.65 7.85 -14.24
C ARG A 28 13.85 8.51 -12.88
N ARG A 29 12.90 8.35 -11.96
CA ARG A 29 12.98 8.95 -10.61
C ARG A 29 14.12 8.37 -9.77
N ARG A 30 14.43 7.08 -9.91
CA ARG A 30 15.59 6.47 -9.23
C ARG A 30 16.89 7.12 -9.69
N GLN A 31 17.06 7.32 -11.00
CA GLN A 31 18.25 7.96 -11.56
C GLN A 31 18.36 9.43 -11.13
N GLU A 32 17.26 10.18 -11.12
CA GLU A 32 17.25 11.59 -10.71
C GLU A 32 17.55 11.80 -9.23
N THR A 33 17.07 10.90 -8.37
CA THR A 33 17.22 11.03 -6.91
C THR A 33 18.49 10.37 -6.37
N GLY A 34 19.09 9.45 -7.13
CA GLY A 34 20.19 8.60 -6.65
C GLY A 34 19.78 7.62 -5.54
N ILE A 35 18.49 7.52 -5.21
CA ILE A 35 17.97 6.62 -4.19
C ILE A 35 17.73 5.26 -4.84
N THR A 36 18.71 4.38 -4.73
CA THR A 36 18.62 3.00 -5.22
C THR A 36 17.92 2.10 -4.21
N GLU A 37 18.11 2.36 -2.91
CA GLU A 37 17.51 1.65 -1.79
C GLU A 37 16.37 2.49 -1.19
N LEU A 38 15.13 2.08 -1.43
CA LEU A 38 13.95 2.72 -0.84
C LEU A 38 13.87 2.36 0.65
N PRO A 39 13.81 3.34 1.56
CA PRO A 39 13.66 3.04 2.97
C PRO A 39 12.35 2.29 3.18
N ARG A 40 12.43 1.11 3.80
CA ARG A 40 11.22 0.37 4.19
C ARG A 40 10.46 1.21 5.19
N ASN A 41 9.15 1.38 4.94
CA ASN A 41 8.27 1.95 5.94
C ASN A 41 8.33 1.06 7.20
N ASN A 42 8.75 1.64 8.33
CA ASN A 42 8.83 0.96 9.62
C ASN A 42 7.44 0.45 10.10
N GLY A 43 6.35 0.96 9.51
CA GLY A 43 5.02 0.41 9.70
C GLY A 43 4.53 0.47 11.15
N THR A 44 5.00 1.45 11.92
CA THR A 44 4.79 1.58 13.37
C THR A 44 3.42 2.18 13.73
N ARG A 45 2.81 2.93 12.80
CA ARG A 45 1.44 3.44 12.94
C ARG A 45 0.43 2.36 12.52
N ARG A 46 0.22 1.37 13.38
CA ARG A 46 -0.72 0.26 13.14
C ARG A 46 -2.05 0.56 13.84
N THR A 47 -3.15 0.26 13.17
CA THR A 47 -4.47 0.25 13.82
C THR A 47 -4.56 -0.95 14.78
N PRO A 48 -5.47 -0.90 15.78
CA PRO A 48 -5.70 -2.04 16.67
C PRO A 48 -6.05 -3.33 15.91
N SER A 49 -6.86 -3.23 14.85
CA SER A 49 -7.20 -4.37 13.98
C SER A 49 -5.97 -4.99 13.31
N LYS A 50 -5.04 -4.16 12.83
CA LYS A 50 -3.80 -4.63 12.20
C LYS A 50 -2.87 -5.30 13.21
N LEU A 51 -2.78 -4.79 14.44
CA LEU A 51 -2.01 -5.43 15.51
C LEU A 51 -2.58 -6.80 15.87
N ALA A 52 -3.91 -6.91 16.01
CA ALA A 52 -4.57 -8.18 16.30
C ALA A 52 -4.28 -9.24 15.22
N MET A 53 -4.34 -8.84 13.94
CA MET A 53 -4.01 -9.72 12.82
C MET A 53 -2.54 -10.16 12.86
N LEU A 54 -1.60 -9.23 13.06
CA LEU A 54 -0.17 -9.56 13.10
C LEU A 54 0.16 -10.49 14.28
N ASN A 55 -0.47 -10.29 15.44
CA ASN A 55 -0.32 -11.19 16.59
C ASN A 55 -0.88 -12.60 16.31
N ALA A 56 -1.96 -12.72 15.52
CA ALA A 56 -2.48 -14.02 15.11
C ALA A 56 -1.51 -14.72 14.14
N LEU A 57 -0.89 -13.99 13.23
CA LEU A 57 0.12 -14.52 12.30
C LEU A 57 1.40 -14.96 13.04
N ASP A 58 1.84 -14.19 14.03
CA ASP A 58 3.02 -14.53 14.83
C ASP A 58 2.81 -15.84 15.62
N LYS A 59 1.61 -16.06 16.16
CA LYS A 59 1.22 -17.34 16.79
C LYS A 59 1.25 -18.53 15.83
N LEU A 60 1.13 -18.29 14.52
CA LEU A 60 1.23 -19.30 13.47
C LEU A 60 2.67 -19.46 12.95
N GLY A 61 3.64 -18.72 13.50
CA GLY A 61 5.04 -18.73 13.07
C GLY A 61 5.31 -17.97 11.77
N ALA A 62 4.32 -17.21 11.26
CA ALA A 62 4.48 -16.41 10.05
C ALA A 62 5.13 -15.05 10.39
N LYS A 63 6.21 -14.69 9.68
CA LYS A 63 6.85 -13.37 9.81
C LYS A 63 6.30 -12.40 8.78
N TRP A 64 5.91 -11.22 9.25
CA TRP A 64 5.41 -10.10 8.45
C TRP A 64 6.30 -8.87 8.58
#